data_AF-A0A972CX99-F1
#
_entry.id   AF-A0A972CX99-F1
#
_cell.length_a   1.000
_cell.length_b   1.000
_cell.length_c   1.000
_cell.angle_alpha   90.00
_cell.angle_beta   90.00
_cell.angle_gamma   90.00
#
_symmetry.space_group_name_H-M   'P 1'
#
loop_
_entity.id
_entity.type
_entity.pdbx_description
1 polymer ?
#
loop_
_entity_poly.entity_id
_entity_poly.type
_entity_poly.pdbx_seq_one_letter_code
_entity_poly.pdbx_strand_id
1 'polypeptide(L)'
;MQYILQGFLVGLAYVAPIGMQNLFVINTALTQSKKRAYLTALIIIFFDVTLALACFFGIGGILTLYPLLSLLILGIGGSVVIWIGFSVFRSRDTLDNSTDVSIPISKVIWSACIVTWFNPQALIDGTMLLGASRASLPEEHAYKFILGCNASSFVWFLGITLLITLFSAKFNDKVLRYINIVCGLIIIFYGIKLIWDFFQLLPSFL
;
A
#
# COMPACT_ATOMS: atom_id res chain seq x y z
N MET A 1 -7.15 -26.56 7.19
CA MET A 1 -6.85 -26.06 5.83
C MET A 1 -7.86 -25.01 5.37
N GLN A 2 -9.17 -25.23 5.54
CA GLN A 2 -10.23 -24.32 5.09
C GLN A 2 -10.04 -22.86 5.54
N TYR A 3 -9.76 -22.60 6.82
CA TYR A 3 -9.55 -21.24 7.32
C TYR A 3 -8.30 -20.55 6.78
N ILE A 4 -7.22 -21.29 6.49
CA ILE A 4 -6.01 -20.75 5.86
C ILE A 4 -6.33 -20.32 4.43
N LEU A 5 -7.01 -21.18 3.66
CA LEU A 5 -7.41 -20.86 2.30
C LEU A 5 -8.41 -19.69 2.25
N GLN A 6 -9.37 -19.67 3.18
CA GLN A 6 -10.33 -18.57 3.30
C GLN A 6 -9.62 -17.26 3.61
N GLY A 7 -8.71 -17.24 4.59
CA GLY A 7 -7.90 -16.07 4.91
C GLY A 7 -7.04 -15.62 3.74
N PHE A 8 -6.45 -16.56 3.00
CA PHE A 8 -5.67 -16.26 1.80
C PHE A 8 -6.50 -15.61 0.70
N LEU A 9 -7.71 -16.10 0.43
CA LEU A 9 -8.60 -15.52 -0.58
C LEU A 9 -9.10 -14.12 -0.18
N VAL A 10 -9.46 -13.93 1.09
CA VAL A 10 -9.85 -12.61 1.62
C VAL A 10 -8.67 -11.64 1.57
N GLY A 11 -7.48 -12.08 1.96
CA GLY A 11 -6.27 -11.28 1.88
C GLY A 11 -5.94 -10.88 0.44
N LEU A 12 -6.04 -11.81 -0.53
CA LEU A 12 -5.88 -11.48 -1.95
C LEU A 12 -6.90 -10.43 -2.40
N ALA A 13 -8.17 -10.57 -2.01
CA ALA A 13 -9.20 -9.58 -2.33
C ALA A 13 -8.93 -8.20 -1.70
N TYR A 14 -8.22 -8.16 -0.57
CA TYR A 14 -7.79 -6.94 0.11
C TYR A 14 -6.59 -6.27 -0.58
N VAL A 15 -5.54 -7.02 -0.94
CA VAL A 15 -4.28 -6.46 -1.47
C VAL A 15 -4.23 -6.32 -2.99
N ALA A 16 -5.01 -7.12 -3.73
CA ALA A 16 -4.97 -7.16 -5.19
C ALA A 16 -5.57 -5.93 -5.91
N PRO A 17 -6.63 -5.26 -5.40
CA PRO A 17 -7.17 -4.07 -6.03
C PRO A 17 -6.10 -3.02 -6.30
N ILE A 18 -6.14 -2.40 -7.48
CA ILE A 18 -5.09 -1.45 -7.90
C ILE A 18 -5.20 -0.18 -7.06
N GLY A 19 -4.30 -0.06 -6.09
CA GLY A 19 -4.15 1.11 -5.24
C GLY A 19 -2.76 1.74 -5.33
N MET A 20 -2.57 2.78 -4.53
CA MET A 20 -1.31 3.50 -4.38
C MET A 20 -0.10 2.60 -4.03
N GLN A 21 -0.27 1.57 -3.20
CA GLN A 21 0.78 0.58 -2.89
C GLN A 21 1.20 -0.21 -4.14
N ASN A 22 0.22 -0.72 -4.88
CA ASN A 22 0.46 -1.50 -6.10
C ASN A 22 1.18 -0.67 -7.17
N LEU A 23 0.76 0.59 -7.37
CA LEU A 23 1.44 1.51 -8.30
C LEU A 23 2.89 1.81 -7.88
N PHE A 24 3.13 1.96 -6.57
CA PHE A 24 4.47 2.22 -6.05
C PHE A 24 5.42 1.02 -6.24
N VAL A 25 4.95 -0.21 -6.03
CA VAL A 25 5.72 -1.45 -6.31
C VAL A 25 6.02 -1.58 -7.79
N ILE A 26 5.01 -1.41 -8.65
CA ILE A 26 5.17 -1.50 -10.11
C ILE A 26 6.17 -0.47 -10.61
N ASN A 27 6.05 0.79 -10.17
CA ASN A 27 6.98 1.84 -10.56
C ASN A 27 8.41 1.50 -10.14
N THR A 28 8.59 1.01 -8.91
CA THR A 28 9.92 0.62 -8.40
C THR A 28 10.50 -0.56 -9.20
N ALA A 29 9.68 -1.55 -9.55
CA ALA A 29 10.11 -2.71 -10.33
C ALA A 29 10.49 -2.37 -11.79
N LEU A 30 9.95 -1.29 -12.33
CA LEU A 30 10.29 -0.80 -13.68
C LEU A 30 11.50 0.14 -13.70
N THR A 31 11.69 0.93 -12.65
CA THR A 31 12.69 2.02 -12.61
C THR A 31 13.97 1.67 -11.85
N GLN A 32 13.93 0.68 -10.95
CA GLN A 32 15.06 0.35 -10.07
C GLN A 32 15.61 -1.04 -10.35
N SER A 33 16.84 -1.29 -9.85
CA SER A 33 17.46 -2.62 -9.95
C SER A 33 16.59 -3.69 -9.29
N LYS A 34 16.70 -4.94 -9.78
CA LYS A 34 15.93 -6.08 -9.26
C LYS A 34 16.03 -6.21 -7.74
N LYS A 35 17.23 -6.01 -7.18
CA LYS A 35 17.48 -6.05 -5.73
C LYS A 35 16.64 -4.99 -4.98
N ARG A 36 16.53 -3.78 -5.53
CA ARG A 36 15.73 -2.70 -4.95
C ARG A 36 14.23 -2.93 -5.09
N ALA A 37 13.79 -3.51 -6.20
CA ALA A 37 12.39 -3.89 -6.40
C ALA A 37 11.94 -4.91 -5.33
N TYR A 38 12.69 -6.00 -5.14
CA TYR A 38 12.39 -6.99 -4.11
C TYR A 38 12.51 -6.44 -2.68
N LEU A 39 13.50 -5.58 -2.40
CA LEU A 39 13.60 -4.91 -1.10
C LEU A 39 12.36 -4.06 -0.81
N THR A 40 11.89 -3.31 -1.81
CA THR A 40 10.69 -2.47 -1.67
C THR A 40 9.44 -3.30 -1.45
N ALA A 41 9.29 -4.41 -2.18
CA ALA A 41 8.20 -5.36 -1.96
C ALA A 41 8.22 -5.91 -0.52
N LEU A 42 9.39 -6.28 0.01
CA LEU A 42 9.52 -6.76 1.39
C LEU A 42 9.17 -5.70 2.44
N ILE A 43 9.56 -4.44 2.22
CA ILE A 43 9.19 -3.32 3.09
C ILE A 43 7.66 -3.14 3.10
N ILE A 44 7.03 -3.23 1.94
CA ILE A 44 5.56 -3.09 1.81
C ILE A 44 4.85 -4.27 2.45
N ILE A 45 5.31 -5.50 2.22
CA ILE A 45 4.79 -6.70 2.89
C ILE A 45 4.89 -6.55 4.41
N PHE A 46 6.00 -6.01 4.94
CA PHE A 46 6.13 -5.77 6.37
C PHE A 46 5.06 -4.80 6.89
N PHE A 47 4.85 -3.67 6.23
CA PHE A 47 3.81 -2.71 6.63
C PHE A 47 2.41 -3.27 6.44
N ASP A 48 2.18 -4.07 5.40
CA ASP A 48 0.89 -4.68 5.11
C ASP A 48 0.53 -5.77 6.13
N VAL A 49 1.48 -6.64 6.47
CA VAL A 49 1.30 -7.67 7.52
C VAL A 49 1.04 -7.03 8.88
N THR A 50 1.80 -5.98 9.24
CA THR A 50 1.58 -5.29 10.52
C THR A 50 0.23 -4.59 10.57
N LEU A 51 -0.19 -3.95 9.47
CA LEU A 51 -1.51 -3.33 9.35
C LEU A 51 -2.64 -4.37 9.39
N ALA A 52 -2.50 -5.49 8.66
CA ALA A 52 -3.48 -6.57 8.63
C ALA A 52 -3.67 -7.18 10.02
N LEU A 53 -2.59 -7.43 10.76
CA LEU A 53 -2.65 -7.86 12.15
C LEU A 53 -3.39 -6.84 13.04
N ALA A 54 -3.06 -5.55 12.89
CA ALA A 54 -3.72 -4.50 13.65
C ALA A 54 -5.23 -4.42 13.36
N CYS A 55 -5.63 -4.47 12.09
CA CYS A 55 -7.04 -4.48 11.68
C CYS A 55 -7.78 -5.73 12.14
N PHE A 56 -7.15 -6.91 12.01
CA PHE A 56 -7.74 -8.19 12.38
C PHE A 56 -7.96 -8.35 13.88
N PHE A 57 -7.03 -7.85 14.72
CA PHE A 57 -7.17 -7.85 16.17
C PHE A 57 -7.88 -6.61 16.73
N GLY A 58 -8.47 -5.78 15.85
CA GLY A 58 -9.38 -4.70 16.25
C GLY A 58 -8.71 -3.38 16.67
N ILE A 59 -7.39 -3.26 16.52
CA ILE A 59 -6.68 -1.98 16.72
C ILE A 59 -7.19 -0.92 15.74
N GLY A 60 -7.61 -1.30 14.53
CA GLY A 60 -8.18 -0.33 13.60
C GLY A 60 -9.54 0.27 14.03
N GLY A 61 -10.24 -0.36 14.98
CA GLY A 61 -11.41 0.24 15.65
C GLY A 61 -11.05 1.42 16.58
N ILE A 62 -9.78 1.61 16.92
CA ILE A 62 -9.32 2.78 17.70
C ILE A 62 -9.57 4.08 16.91
N LEU A 63 -9.56 4.05 15.58
CA LEU A 63 -9.79 5.24 14.75
C LEU A 63 -11.24 5.74 14.79
N THR A 64 -12.20 4.87 15.12
CA THR A 64 -13.59 5.29 15.37
C THR A 64 -13.76 5.84 16.78
N LEU A 65 -12.94 5.40 17.74
CA LEU A 65 -12.93 5.87 19.13
C LEU A 65 -12.17 7.20 19.31
N TYR A 66 -11.15 7.46 18.48
CA TYR A 66 -10.34 8.67 18.52
C TYR A 66 -10.37 9.41 17.18
N PRO A 67 -11.46 10.15 16.89
CA PRO A 67 -11.60 10.87 15.63
C PRO A 67 -10.43 11.83 15.33
N LEU A 68 -9.82 12.43 16.37
CA LEU A 68 -8.70 13.37 16.20
C LEU A 68 -7.48 12.69 15.55
N LEU A 69 -7.24 11.42 15.89
CA LEU A 69 -6.17 10.61 15.30
C LEU A 69 -6.44 10.38 13.81
N SER A 70 -7.68 10.06 13.46
CA SER A 70 -8.13 9.91 12.07
C SER A 70 -7.95 11.21 11.27
N LEU A 71 -8.29 12.36 11.86
CA LEU A 71 -8.10 13.68 11.25
C LEU A 71 -6.61 13.98 10.98
N LEU A 72 -5.73 13.78 11.96
CA LEU A 72 -4.29 14.00 11.78
C LEU A 72 -3.70 13.08 10.71
N ILE A 73 -4.10 11.81 10.70
CA ILE A 73 -3.66 10.82 9.73
C ILE A 73 -4.12 11.21 8.31
N LEU A 74 -5.39 11.60 8.13
CA LEU A 74 -5.93 12.08 6.85
C LEU A 74 -5.15 13.28 6.31
N GLY A 75 -4.92 14.30 7.15
CA GLY A 75 -4.27 15.54 6.74
C GLY A 75 -2.79 15.35 6.39
N ILE A 76 -2.02 14.73 7.29
CA ILE A 76 -0.58 14.50 7.11
C ILE A 76 -0.35 13.47 6.01
N GLY A 77 -1.06 12.33 6.06
CA GLY A 77 -0.97 11.26 5.07
C GLY A 77 -1.35 11.75 3.68
N GLY A 78 -2.48 12.42 3.52
CA GLY A 78 -2.93 12.99 2.25
C GLY A 78 -1.91 13.97 1.65
N SER A 79 -1.34 14.86 2.45
CA SER A 79 -0.34 15.85 2.00
C SER A 79 0.93 15.18 1.47
N VAL A 80 1.43 14.17 2.19
CA VAL A 80 2.60 13.41 1.74
C VAL A 80 2.29 12.59 0.50
N VAL A 81 1.11 11.97 0.42
CA VAL A 81 0.71 11.18 -0.74
C VAL A 81 0.67 12.04 -2.01
N ILE A 82 0.13 13.26 -1.92
CA ILE A 82 0.19 14.24 -3.03
C ILE A 82 1.65 14.52 -3.41
N TRP A 83 2.53 14.73 -2.44
CA TRP A 83 3.95 14.98 -2.69
C TRP A 83 4.64 13.78 -3.37
N ILE A 84 4.36 12.55 -2.95
CA ILE A 84 4.86 11.33 -3.59
C ILE A 84 4.34 11.24 -5.03
N GLY A 85 3.03 11.44 -5.23
CA GLY A 85 2.41 11.39 -6.55
C GLY A 85 3.01 12.45 -7.49
N PHE A 86 3.28 13.65 -6.99
CA PHE A 86 3.98 14.70 -7.75
C PHE A 86 5.44 14.33 -8.06
N SER A 87 6.15 13.71 -7.11
CA SER A 87 7.51 13.22 -7.31
C SER A 87 7.57 12.16 -8.41
N VAL A 88 6.58 11.26 -8.49
CA VAL A 88 6.47 10.23 -9.54
C VAL A 88 6.04 10.85 -10.87
N PHE A 89 5.03 11.73 -10.86
CA PHE A 89 4.56 12.43 -12.06
C PHE A 89 5.67 13.23 -12.76
N ARG A 90 6.56 13.86 -11.98
CA ARG A 90 7.68 14.67 -12.51
C ARG A 90 8.92 13.84 -12.86
N SER A 91 8.98 12.54 -12.50
CA SER A 91 10.18 11.75 -12.73
C SER A 91 10.40 11.52 -14.23
N ARG A 92 11.66 11.67 -14.64
CA ARG A 92 12.13 11.37 -16.01
C ARG A 92 13.09 10.21 -15.94
N ASP A 93 12.62 9.13 -15.32
CA ASP A 93 13.43 7.94 -15.13
C ASP A 93 13.76 7.35 -16.51
N THR A 94 15.05 7.06 -16.71
CA THR A 94 15.55 6.35 -17.87
C THR A 94 15.81 4.90 -17.48
N LEU A 95 15.59 3.97 -18.38
CA LEU A 95 15.95 2.56 -18.18
C LEU A 95 17.46 2.31 -18.19
N ASP A 96 18.26 3.35 -18.39
CA ASP A 96 19.71 3.28 -18.35
C ASP A 96 20.19 3.01 -16.92
N ASN A 97 20.67 1.79 -16.68
CA ASN A 97 21.19 1.32 -15.40
C ASN A 97 22.59 1.87 -15.07
N SER A 98 23.12 2.80 -15.88
CA SER A 98 24.49 3.31 -15.81
C SER A 98 24.72 4.36 -14.71
N THR A 99 23.66 5.00 -14.21
CA THR A 99 23.74 5.96 -13.10
C THR A 99 22.90 5.53 -11.92
N ASP A 100 23.56 5.00 -10.89
CA ASP A 100 22.97 4.70 -9.57
C ASP A 100 22.62 6.00 -8.84
N VAL A 101 21.53 6.65 -9.25
CA VAL A 101 20.86 7.67 -8.44
C VAL A 101 19.76 6.96 -7.65
N SER A 102 20.14 5.98 -6.83
CA SER A 102 19.16 5.20 -6.07
C SER A 102 18.47 6.06 -5.03
N ILE A 103 17.14 5.99 -5.03
CA ILE A 103 16.29 6.57 -3.99
C ILE A 103 16.76 6.02 -2.63
N PRO A 104 17.00 6.86 -1.62
CA PRO A 104 17.44 6.38 -0.31
C PRO A 104 16.40 5.44 0.30
N ILE A 105 16.86 4.34 0.91
CA ILE A 105 15.99 3.31 1.51
C ILE A 105 15.05 3.93 2.55
N SER A 106 15.52 4.92 3.29
CA SER A 106 14.70 5.68 4.25
C SER A 106 13.47 6.30 3.60
N LYS A 107 13.59 6.84 2.39
CA LYS A 107 12.46 7.40 1.64
C LYS A 107 11.49 6.31 1.21
N VAL A 108 11.97 5.12 0.86
CA VAL A 108 11.11 3.96 0.54
C VAL A 108 10.34 3.50 1.77
N ILE A 109 11.01 3.36 2.92
CA ILE A 109 10.38 2.98 4.20
C ILE A 109 9.31 3.99 4.59
N TRP A 110 9.64 5.28 4.58
CA TRP A 110 8.68 6.34 4.92
C TRP A 110 7.50 6.36 3.96
N SER A 111 7.75 6.23 2.66
CA SER A 111 6.67 6.19 1.66
C SER A 111 5.75 4.99 1.92
N ALA A 112 6.31 3.78 2.10
CA ALA A 112 5.53 2.58 2.37
C ALA A 112 4.74 2.69 3.69
N CYS A 113 5.31 3.30 4.72
CA CYS A 113 4.62 3.57 5.98
C CYS A 113 3.42 4.51 5.78
N ILE A 114 3.64 5.65 5.11
CA ILE A 114 2.60 6.67 4.90
C ILE A 114 1.47 6.11 4.06
N VAL A 115 1.82 5.40 2.99
CA VAL A 115 0.86 4.79 2.06
C VAL A 115 0.05 3.65 2.70
N THR A 116 0.59 2.99 3.73
CA THR A 116 -0.07 1.84 4.39
C THR A 116 -0.74 2.26 5.70
N TRP A 117 0.05 2.70 6.67
CA TRP A 117 -0.39 3.01 8.02
C TRP A 117 -1.01 4.39 8.17
N PHE A 118 -0.55 5.38 7.39
CA PHE A 118 -1.17 6.72 7.42
C PHE A 118 -2.23 6.88 6.35
N ASN A 119 -2.70 5.76 5.78
CA ASN A 119 -3.87 5.73 4.93
C ASN A 119 -5.09 5.31 5.78
N PRO A 120 -5.91 6.26 6.23
CA PRO A 120 -7.07 5.98 7.07
C PRO A 120 -8.13 5.19 6.30
N GLN A 121 -8.19 5.32 4.98
CA GLN A 121 -9.03 4.46 4.14
C GLN A 121 -8.58 3.00 4.26
N ALA A 122 -7.27 2.73 4.17
CA ALA A 122 -6.74 1.36 4.32
C ALA A 122 -7.02 0.79 5.72
N LEU A 123 -6.93 1.62 6.75
CA LEU A 123 -7.29 1.24 8.12
C LEU A 123 -8.78 0.93 8.25
N ILE A 124 -9.67 1.76 7.68
CA ILE A 124 -11.11 1.54 7.71
C ILE A 124 -11.47 0.27 6.92
N ASP A 125 -11.02 0.15 5.67
CA ASP A 125 -11.30 -0.99 4.81
C ASP A 125 -10.75 -2.29 5.42
N GLY A 126 -9.53 -2.24 5.93
CA GLY A 126 -8.89 -3.35 6.64
C GLY A 126 -9.66 -3.74 7.89
N THR A 127 -10.10 -2.77 8.70
CA THR A 127 -10.89 -3.05 9.93
C THR A 127 -12.26 -3.61 9.61
N MET A 128 -12.94 -3.06 8.61
CA MET A 128 -14.25 -3.55 8.21
C MET A 128 -14.16 -4.97 7.66
N LEU A 129 -13.20 -5.25 6.78
CA LEU A 129 -13.05 -6.56 6.15
C LEU A 129 -12.46 -7.61 7.10
N LEU A 130 -11.30 -7.32 7.70
CA LEU A 130 -10.57 -8.27 8.55
C LEU A 130 -11.17 -8.35 9.95
N GLY A 131 -11.68 -7.25 10.49
CA GLY A 131 -12.39 -7.24 11.78
C GLY A 131 -13.74 -7.98 11.70
N ALA A 132 -14.54 -7.78 10.65
CA ALA A 132 -15.76 -8.57 10.46
C ALA A 132 -15.45 -10.07 10.25
N SER A 133 -14.37 -10.37 9.54
CA SER A 133 -13.88 -11.76 9.41
C SER A 133 -13.49 -12.34 10.77
N ARG A 134 -12.75 -11.59 11.60
CA ARG A 134 -12.39 -12.03 12.97
C ARG A 134 -13.62 -12.29 13.84
N ALA A 135 -14.64 -11.43 13.77
CA ALA A 135 -15.88 -11.56 14.54
C ALA A 135 -16.70 -12.81 14.13
N SER A 136 -16.59 -13.22 12.87
CA SER A 136 -17.30 -14.37 12.31
C SER A 136 -16.59 -15.72 12.51
N LEU A 137 -15.36 -15.72 13.04
CA LEU A 137 -14.51 -16.90 13.19
C LEU A 137 -14.49 -17.43 14.63
N PRO A 138 -14.51 -18.77 14.82
CA PRO A 138 -14.17 -19.37 16.10
C PRO A 138 -12.75 -18.96 16.54
N GLU A 139 -12.57 -18.66 17.83
CA GLU A 139 -11.29 -18.13 18.33
C GLU A 139 -10.10 -19.05 18.03
N GLU A 140 -10.30 -20.36 18.15
CA GLU A 140 -9.29 -21.39 17.88
C GLU A 140 -8.81 -21.40 16.42
N HIS A 141 -9.50 -20.72 15.50
CA HIS A 141 -9.18 -20.72 14.07
C HIS A 141 -8.79 -19.35 13.53
N ALA A 142 -8.89 -18.28 14.34
CA ALA A 142 -8.52 -16.93 13.96
C ALA A 142 -7.05 -16.82 13.51
N TYR A 143 -6.14 -17.51 14.19
CA TYR A 143 -4.71 -17.50 13.83
C TYR A 143 -4.45 -18.16 12.46
N LYS A 144 -5.21 -19.22 12.12
CA LYS A 144 -5.10 -19.91 10.83
C LYS A 144 -5.56 -18.99 9.68
N PHE A 145 -6.63 -18.24 9.92
CA PHE A 145 -7.13 -17.25 8.96
C PHE A 145 -6.13 -16.13 8.71
N ILE A 146 -5.62 -15.47 9.76
CA ILE A 146 -4.69 -14.35 9.59
C ILE A 146 -3.35 -14.79 8.99
N LEU A 147 -2.89 -16.02 9.25
CA LEU A 147 -1.74 -16.60 8.55
C LEU A 147 -1.99 -16.71 7.04
N GLY A 148 -3.17 -17.18 6.64
CA GLY A 148 -3.57 -17.21 5.24
C GLY A 148 -3.61 -15.81 4.62
N CYS A 149 -4.22 -14.85 5.32
CA CYS A 149 -4.29 -13.46 4.88
C CYS A 149 -2.89 -12.86 4.68
N ASN A 150 -1.98 -13.01 5.65
CA ASN A 150 -0.62 -12.51 5.53
C ASN A 150 0.15 -13.20 4.40
N ALA A 151 -0.04 -14.51 4.19
CA ALA A 151 0.59 -15.22 3.08
C ALA A 151 0.17 -14.66 1.71
N SER A 152 -1.06 -14.13 1.59
CA SER A 152 -1.52 -13.49 0.37
C SER A 152 -0.69 -12.26 0.00
N SER A 153 -0.29 -11.45 0.98
CA SER A 153 0.56 -10.26 0.78
C SER A 153 1.92 -10.66 0.19
N PHE A 154 2.54 -11.73 0.71
CA PHE A 154 3.79 -12.25 0.15
C PHE A 154 3.61 -12.71 -1.29
N VAL A 155 2.60 -13.54 -1.55
CA VAL A 155 2.34 -14.08 -2.89
C VAL A 155 2.05 -12.97 -3.88
N TRP A 156 1.22 -12.00 -3.50
CA TRP A 156 0.85 -10.88 -4.36
C TRP A 156 2.03 -9.96 -4.63
N PHE A 157 2.63 -9.36 -3.60
CA PHE A 157 3.65 -8.33 -3.80
C PHE A 157 4.95 -8.90 -4.40
N LEU A 158 5.36 -10.11 -4.02
CA LEU A 158 6.49 -10.78 -4.68
C LEU A 158 6.12 -11.22 -6.11
N GLY A 159 4.89 -11.69 -6.31
CA GLY A 159 4.37 -12.10 -7.61
C GLY A 159 4.35 -10.96 -8.62
N ILE A 160 3.75 -9.81 -8.28
CA ILE A 160 3.74 -8.64 -9.18
C ILE A 160 5.16 -8.11 -9.41
N THR A 161 6.00 -8.09 -8.37
CA THR A 161 7.39 -7.64 -8.51
C THR A 161 8.16 -8.53 -9.47
N LEU A 162 8.02 -9.85 -9.35
CA LEU A 162 8.61 -10.82 -10.25
C LEU A 162 8.10 -10.63 -11.67
N LEU A 163 6.78 -10.58 -11.88
CA LEU A 163 6.17 -10.42 -13.19
C LEU A 163 6.66 -9.15 -13.89
N ILE A 164 6.59 -8.00 -13.21
CA ILE A 164 7.04 -6.73 -13.77
C ILE A 164 8.55 -6.75 -14.05
N THR A 165 9.36 -7.32 -13.16
CA THR A 165 10.81 -7.44 -13.35
C THR A 165 11.18 -8.38 -14.52
N LEU A 166 10.39 -9.43 -14.77
CA LEU A 166 10.60 -10.35 -15.89
C LEU A 166 10.25 -9.71 -17.23
N PHE A 167 9.19 -8.89 -17.26
CA PHE A 167 8.75 -8.21 -18.46
C PHE A 167 9.36 -6.81 -18.64
N SER A 168 10.16 -6.31 -17.70
CA SER A 168 10.74 -4.96 -17.73
C SER A 168 11.56 -4.68 -18.99
N ALA A 169 12.21 -5.69 -19.56
CA ALA A 169 12.95 -5.59 -20.82
C ALA A 169 12.09 -5.24 -22.04
N LYS A 170 10.76 -5.38 -21.96
CA LYS A 170 9.83 -4.96 -23.03
C LYS A 170 9.44 -3.48 -22.94
N PHE A 171 9.81 -2.79 -21.86
CA PHE A 171 9.50 -1.39 -21.65
C PHE A 171 10.61 -0.52 -22.26
N ASN A 172 10.23 0.66 -22.74
CA ASN A 172 11.16 1.70 -23.18
C ASN A 172 10.93 2.97 -22.38
N ASP A 173 11.82 3.96 -22.49
CA ASP A 173 11.73 5.21 -21.72
C ASP A 173 10.42 5.98 -21.94
N LYS A 174 9.81 5.88 -23.14
CA LYS A 174 8.51 6.51 -23.42
C LYS A 174 7.40 5.83 -22.64
N VAL A 175 7.36 4.50 -22.63
CA VAL A 175 6.38 3.72 -21.86
C VAL A 175 6.57 3.97 -20.37
N LEU A 176 7.81 3.99 -19.88
CA LEU A 176 8.12 4.31 -18.49
C LEU A 176 7.60 5.69 -18.10
N ARG A 177 7.80 6.70 -18.96
CA ARG A 177 7.25 8.04 -18.75
C ARG A 177 5.72 8.05 -18.69
N TYR A 178 5.03 7.31 -19.57
CA TYR A 178 3.58 7.20 -19.52
C TYR A 178 3.11 6.54 -18.23
N ILE A 179 3.80 5.49 -17.77
CA ILE A 179 3.52 4.82 -16.50
C ILE A 179 3.70 5.79 -15.34
N ASN A 180 4.80 6.55 -15.29
CA ASN A 180 5.06 7.51 -14.21
C ASN A 180 4.02 8.63 -14.18
N ILE A 181 3.58 9.11 -15.35
CA ILE A 181 2.50 10.10 -15.44
C ILE A 181 1.19 9.52 -14.90
N VAL A 182 0.79 8.33 -15.34
CA VAL A 182 -0.47 7.70 -14.92
C VAL A 182 -0.43 7.35 -13.43
N CYS A 183 0.64 6.70 -12.96
CA CYS A 183 0.86 6.38 -11.56
C CYS A 183 0.83 7.65 -10.70
N GLY A 184 1.58 8.68 -11.11
CA GLY A 184 1.65 9.95 -10.40
C GLY A 184 0.28 10.63 -10.30
N LEU A 185 -0.47 10.70 -11.40
CA LEU A 185 -1.83 11.27 -11.41
C LEU A 185 -2.79 10.49 -10.52
N ILE A 186 -2.77 9.16 -10.56
CA ILE A 186 -3.63 8.33 -9.71
C ILE A 186 -3.26 8.52 -8.24
N ILE A 187 -1.97 8.53 -7.89
CA ILE A 187 -1.51 8.76 -6.51
C ILE A 187 -1.92 10.17 -6.03
N ILE A 188 -1.75 11.21 -6.87
CA ILE A 188 -2.22 12.57 -6.55
C ILE A 188 -3.73 12.58 -6.31
N PHE A 189 -4.51 11.94 -7.16
CA PHE A 189 -5.96 11.84 -7.01
C PHE A 189 -6.35 11.20 -5.66
N TYR A 190 -5.71 10.09 -5.28
CA TYR A 190 -5.91 9.48 -3.97
C TYR A 190 -5.51 10.42 -2.83
N GLY A 191 -4.39 11.13 -2.96
CA GLY A 191 -3.96 12.12 -1.98
C GLY A 191 -4.96 13.26 -1.81
N ILE A 192 -5.50 13.79 -2.91
CA ILE A 192 -6.56 14.81 -2.89
C ILE A 192 -7.82 14.26 -2.22
N LYS A 193 -8.20 13.01 -2.51
CA LYS A 193 -9.35 12.37 -1.86
C LYS A 193 -9.16 12.28 -0.34
N LEU A 194 -7.97 11.90 0.14
CA LEU A 194 -7.67 11.89 1.58
C LEU A 194 -7.76 13.28 2.23
N ILE A 195 -7.32 14.32 1.52
CA ILE A 195 -7.46 15.72 1.98
C ILE A 195 -8.92 16.18 1.95
N TRP A 196 -9.70 15.73 0.97
CA TRP A 196 -11.14 15.99 0.94
C TRP A 196 -11.85 15.36 2.13
N ASP A 197 -11.56 14.08 2.41
CA ASP A 197 -12.07 13.35 3.57
C ASP A 197 -11.65 14.02 4.89
N PHE A 198 -10.45 14.61 4.96
CA PHE A 198 -10.03 15.48 6.08
C PHE A 198 -10.97 16.66 6.28
N PHE A 199 -11.29 17.41 5.21
CA PHE A 199 -12.19 18.57 5.32
C PHE A 199 -13.63 18.18 5.64
N GLN A 200 -14.07 16.98 5.27
CA GLN A 200 -15.38 16.46 5.67
C GLN A 200 -15.43 16.06 7.15
N LEU A 201 -14.31 15.57 7.71
CA LEU A 201 -14.22 15.17 9.11
C LEU A 201 -13.97 16.37 10.05
N LEU A 202 -13.34 17.44 9.55
CA LEU A 202 -12.98 18.64 10.32
C LEU A 202 -14.16 19.29 11.10
N PRO A 203 -15.39 19.42 10.54
CA PRO A 203 -16.52 20.00 11.25
C PRO A 203 -16.97 19.23 12.49
N SER A 204 -16.59 17.96 12.65
CA SER A 204 -16.93 17.19 13.85
C SER A 204 -16.10 17.58 15.09
N PHE A 205 -15.11 18.47 14.95
CA PHE A 205 -14.26 18.97 16.04
C PHE A 205 -14.39 20.47 16.33
N LEU A 206 -15.17 21.19 15.53
CA LEU A 206 -15.44 22.62 15.67
C LEU A 206 -16.82 22.83 16.28
#